data_AF-A0A7V3T6P4-F1
#
_entry.id   AF-A0A7V3T6P4-F1
#
_cell.length_a   1.000
_cell.length_b   1.000
_cell.length_c   1.000
_cell.angle_alpha   90.00
_cell.angle_beta   90.00
_cell.angle_gamma   90.00
#
_symmetry.space_group_name_H-M   'P 1'
#
loop_
_entity.id
_entity.type
_entity.pdbx_description
1 polymer ?
#
loop_
_entity_poly.entity_id
_entity_poly.type
_entity_poly.pdbx_seq_one_letter_code
_entity_poly.pdbx_strand_id
1 'polypeptide(L)'
;MNLDALKNQPRLLLEAQLKPIAGTRFQPTGFPDLGPAQYKLPDGTDMLLVESAQSMANRLEAVCWDTAADDWVEPLRGLPCVVVTDKSGKPLTNSVLEAHRLNSPYILEGQDKSFLETLKRELAVGDLAPVDLKLLAQVLLKYDINSLLHGVFLAKSDIAGGRMRLPRALTAFIEARNVTVAPSGGVKNDALNPSGDTAKGFGNVPFHREEFCGPITAYFSLDLALIRGFGLGEEVERLLVALALFKILRFLRDGLRLRTACDLELDGSVQVKRPAGFALPTLQELEPALPSLIRKVADRFAKPPKTIVKFEA
;
A
#
# COMPACT_ATOMS: atom_id res chain seq x y z
N MET A 1 -4.08 -19.97 13.34
CA MET A 1 -4.60 -18.58 13.37
C MET A 1 -6.03 -18.50 13.92
N ASN A 2 -6.20 -17.81 15.06
CA ASN A 2 -7.48 -17.45 15.66
C ASN A 2 -7.75 -15.93 15.49
N LEU A 3 -8.87 -15.57 14.87
CA LEU A 3 -9.29 -14.17 14.67
C LEU A 3 -10.57 -13.81 15.44
N ASP A 4 -11.10 -14.72 16.27
CA ASP A 4 -12.42 -14.56 16.90
C ASP A 4 -12.47 -13.35 17.84
N ALA A 5 -11.36 -13.04 18.51
CA ALA A 5 -11.22 -11.84 19.34
C ALA A 5 -11.43 -10.52 18.57
N LEU A 6 -11.36 -10.53 17.23
CA LEU A 6 -11.56 -9.34 16.39
C LEU A 6 -13.01 -9.16 15.92
N LYS A 7 -13.87 -10.19 16.02
CA LYS A 7 -15.22 -10.21 15.44
C LYS A 7 -16.08 -9.01 15.88
N ASN A 8 -16.01 -8.66 17.16
CA ASN A 8 -16.81 -7.58 17.76
C ASN A 8 -16.00 -6.30 18.04
N GLN A 9 -14.78 -6.20 17.51
CA GLN A 9 -13.92 -5.03 17.72
C GLN A 9 -14.08 -4.04 16.56
N PRO A 10 -14.09 -2.72 16.82
CA PRO A 10 -14.17 -1.74 15.74
C PRO A 10 -12.82 -1.57 15.03
N ARG A 11 -11.69 -1.76 15.74
CA ARG A 11 -10.34 -1.55 15.19
C ARG A 11 -9.33 -2.51 15.79
N LEU A 12 -8.34 -2.87 14.98
CA LEU A 12 -7.06 -3.43 15.42
C LEU A 12 -6.00 -2.33 15.27
N LEU A 13 -5.32 -1.97 16.36
CA LEU A 13 -4.26 -0.97 16.39
C LEU A 13 -2.94 -1.64 16.78
N LEU A 14 -1.92 -1.46 15.95
CA LEU A 14 -0.59 -2.03 16.14
C LEU A 14 0.47 -0.93 16.11
N GLU A 15 1.49 -1.09 16.94
CA GLU A 15 2.70 -0.29 16.92
C GLU A 15 3.93 -1.19 16.81
N ALA A 16 4.91 -0.78 16.02
CA ALA A 16 6.18 -1.47 15.87
C ALA A 16 7.31 -0.46 16.03
N GLN A 17 8.17 -0.68 17.03
CA GLN A 17 9.39 0.11 17.17
C GLN A 17 10.39 -0.32 16.10
N LEU A 18 11.04 0.64 15.47
CA LEU A 18 12.00 0.41 14.40
C LEU A 18 13.34 1.07 14.74
N LYS A 19 14.42 0.53 14.18
CA LYS A 19 15.76 1.13 14.25
C LYS A 19 16.47 0.99 12.92
N PRO A 20 17.42 1.88 12.57
CA PRO A 20 18.31 1.65 11.45
C PRO A 20 19.05 0.33 11.60
N ILE A 21 19.11 -0.46 10.53
CA ILE A 21 19.83 -1.76 10.53
C ILE A 21 21.34 -1.57 10.74
N ALA A 22 21.87 -0.39 10.37
CA ALA A 22 23.25 -0.01 10.57
C ALA A 22 23.37 1.47 10.97
N GLY A 23 24.11 1.73 12.05
CA GLY A 23 24.31 3.08 12.59
C GLY A 23 23.07 3.62 13.30
N THR A 24 22.93 4.95 13.31
CA THR A 24 21.88 5.66 14.08
C THR A 24 21.06 6.62 13.24
N ARG A 25 21.46 6.86 11.99
CA ARG A 25 20.90 7.87 11.11
C ARG A 25 19.94 7.23 10.11
N PHE A 26 18.92 7.98 9.70
CA PHE A 26 18.00 7.58 8.65
C PHE A 26 17.56 8.79 7.82
N GLN A 27 17.21 8.53 6.56
CA GLN A 27 16.67 9.53 5.64
C GLN A 27 15.12 9.48 5.64
N PRO A 28 14.43 10.60 5.91
CA PRO A 28 12.97 10.67 5.84
C PRO A 28 12.51 10.78 4.39
N THR A 29 11.19 10.78 4.19
CA THR A 29 10.62 11.15 2.89
C THR A 29 10.86 12.63 2.62
N GLY A 30 11.53 12.91 1.50
CA GLY A 30 11.72 14.25 0.98
C GLY A 30 10.59 14.59 0.01
N PHE A 31 9.84 15.64 0.32
CA PHE A 31 8.78 16.17 -0.55
C PHE A 31 9.34 17.35 -1.36
N PRO A 32 9.06 17.45 -2.68
CA PRO A 32 9.62 18.53 -3.52
C PRO A 32 9.42 19.95 -2.96
N ASP A 33 8.23 20.22 -2.41
CA ASP A 33 7.87 21.56 -1.93
C ASP A 33 8.05 21.74 -0.41
N LEU A 34 8.23 20.65 0.35
CA LEU A 34 8.24 20.66 1.83
C LEU A 34 9.57 20.17 2.44
N GLY A 35 10.42 19.48 1.68
CA GLY A 35 11.62 18.83 2.23
C GLY A 35 11.25 17.70 3.21
N PRO A 36 12.06 17.46 4.26
CA PRO A 36 11.68 16.59 5.38
C PRO A 36 10.46 17.16 6.12
N ALA A 37 9.38 16.39 6.21
CA ALA A 37 8.14 16.82 6.87
C ALA A 37 8.24 16.76 8.40
N GLN A 38 8.92 17.75 8.97
CA GLN A 38 9.04 17.97 10.41
C GLN A 38 7.82 18.71 10.97
N TYR A 39 7.42 18.37 12.19
CA TYR A 39 6.36 19.06 12.93
C TYR A 39 6.61 19.00 14.44
N LYS A 40 5.83 19.76 15.23
CA LYS A 40 5.92 19.75 16.70
C LYS A 40 4.61 19.29 17.33
N LEU A 41 4.72 18.50 18.39
CA LEU A 41 3.59 18.19 19.28
C LEU A 41 3.24 19.41 20.16
N PRO A 42 2.04 19.44 20.79
CA PRO A 42 1.66 20.53 21.72
C PRO A 42 2.63 20.70 22.89
N ASP A 43 3.35 19.65 23.30
CA ASP A 43 4.36 19.69 24.35
C ASP A 43 5.75 20.18 23.86
N GLY A 44 5.86 20.55 22.59
CA GLY A 44 7.10 21.03 21.96
C GLY A 44 7.98 19.92 21.36
N THR A 45 7.61 18.64 21.51
CA THR A 45 8.40 17.53 20.98
C THR A 45 8.56 17.63 19.46
N ASP A 46 9.80 17.54 18.98
CA ASP A 46 10.13 17.44 17.56
C ASP A 46 9.73 16.09 16.98
N MET A 47 9.00 16.13 15.88
CA MET A 47 8.49 14.97 15.15
C MET A 47 8.91 15.04 13.68
N LEU A 48 9.00 13.88 13.05
CA LEU A 48 9.31 13.75 11.64
C LEU A 48 8.49 12.63 11.02
N LEU A 49 7.82 12.94 9.91
CA LEU A 49 7.18 11.91 9.09
C LEU A 49 8.27 11.16 8.29
N VAL A 50 8.50 9.90 8.64
CA VAL A 50 9.45 9.03 7.95
C VAL A 50 8.81 8.45 6.70
N GLU A 51 7.58 7.94 6.82
CA GLU A 51 6.76 7.53 5.67
C GLU A 51 5.28 7.86 5.85
N SER A 52 4.68 8.37 4.77
CA SER A 52 3.29 8.82 4.75
C SER A 52 2.30 7.66 4.61
N ALA A 53 1.03 7.93 4.91
CA ALA A 53 -0.04 6.96 4.75
C ALA A 53 -0.27 6.51 3.30
N GLN A 54 0.00 7.39 2.34
CA GLN A 54 -0.08 7.09 0.92
C GLN A 54 1.08 6.17 0.50
N SER A 55 2.31 6.49 0.92
CA SER A 55 3.49 5.68 0.64
C SER A 55 3.35 4.27 1.25
N MET A 56 2.90 4.20 2.50
CA MET A 56 2.71 2.95 3.21
C MET A 56 1.68 2.02 2.57
N ALA A 57 0.62 2.54 1.94
CA ALA A 57 -0.32 1.70 1.19
C ALA A 57 0.40 0.94 0.06
N ASN A 58 1.20 1.65 -0.74
CA ASN A 58 1.98 1.06 -1.83
C ASN A 58 3.03 0.06 -1.31
N ARG A 59 3.67 0.36 -0.16
CA ARG A 59 4.64 -0.56 0.47
C ARG A 59 3.99 -1.86 0.93
N LEU A 60 2.81 -1.78 1.52
CA LEU A 60 2.03 -2.94 1.97
C LEU A 60 1.49 -3.76 0.78
N GLU A 61 1.29 -3.15 -0.38
CA GLU A 61 0.96 -3.85 -1.62
C GLU A 61 2.18 -4.49 -2.28
N ALA A 62 3.33 -3.81 -2.29
CA ALA A 62 4.55 -4.29 -2.91
C ALA A 62 5.00 -5.65 -2.36
N VAL A 63 4.88 -5.87 -1.03
CA VAL A 63 5.25 -7.15 -0.41
C VAL A 63 4.31 -8.32 -0.76
N CYS A 64 3.23 -8.06 -1.50
CA CYS A 64 2.29 -9.07 -1.99
C CYS A 64 2.61 -9.54 -3.42
N TRP A 65 3.49 -8.85 -4.14
CA TRP A 65 3.82 -9.15 -5.53
C TRP A 65 5.22 -9.74 -5.67
N ASP A 66 5.33 -10.85 -6.38
CA ASP A 66 6.58 -11.44 -6.83
C ASP A 66 6.91 -10.87 -8.21
N THR A 67 7.88 -9.96 -8.25
CA THR A 67 8.29 -9.27 -9.49
C THR A 67 8.99 -10.20 -10.48
N ALA A 68 9.60 -11.29 -10.02
CA ALA A 68 10.27 -12.25 -10.89
C ALA A 68 9.27 -13.19 -11.55
N ALA A 69 8.25 -13.62 -10.80
CA ALA A 69 7.15 -14.44 -11.33
C ALA A 69 6.06 -13.62 -12.05
N ASP A 70 6.06 -12.30 -11.88
CA ASP A 70 4.99 -11.38 -12.28
C ASP A 70 3.60 -11.87 -11.81
N ASP A 71 3.52 -12.22 -10.53
CA ASP A 71 2.32 -12.74 -9.89
C ASP A 71 2.27 -12.37 -8.41
N TRP A 72 1.15 -12.66 -7.77
CA TRP A 72 1.08 -12.76 -6.33
C TRP A 72 2.15 -13.69 -5.77
N VAL A 73 2.72 -13.31 -4.63
CA VAL A 73 3.53 -14.21 -3.80
C VAL A 73 2.73 -15.49 -3.50
N GLU A 74 3.44 -16.61 -3.33
CA GLU A 74 2.83 -17.95 -3.30
C GLU A 74 1.58 -18.09 -2.41
N PRO A 75 1.56 -17.59 -1.15
CA PRO A 75 0.37 -17.66 -0.29
C PRO A 75 -0.86 -16.90 -0.79
N LEU A 76 -0.67 -15.94 -1.70
CA LEU A 76 -1.69 -15.02 -2.21
C LEU A 76 -2.16 -15.37 -3.63
N ARG A 77 -1.60 -16.41 -4.25
CA ARG A 77 -1.99 -16.84 -5.59
C ARG A 77 -3.48 -17.19 -5.65
N GLY A 78 -4.14 -16.74 -6.72
CA GLY A 78 -5.58 -16.90 -6.93
C GLY A 78 -6.41 -15.68 -6.51
N LEU A 79 -5.83 -14.67 -5.85
CA LEU A 79 -6.47 -13.38 -5.66
C LEU A 79 -6.67 -12.65 -7.00
N PRO A 80 -7.75 -11.86 -7.15
CA PRO A 80 -8.03 -11.16 -8.39
C PRO A 80 -7.17 -9.89 -8.51
N CYS A 81 -6.77 -9.59 -9.74
CA CYS A 81 -6.20 -8.31 -10.13
C CYS A 81 -6.51 -8.00 -11.59
N VAL A 82 -6.39 -6.72 -11.97
CA VAL A 82 -6.47 -6.29 -13.37
C VAL A 82 -5.05 -6.10 -13.89
N VAL A 83 -4.67 -6.92 -14.87
CA VAL A 83 -3.36 -6.92 -15.53
C VAL A 83 -3.44 -6.07 -16.79
N VAL A 84 -2.48 -5.16 -16.95
CA VAL A 84 -2.34 -4.33 -18.14
C VAL A 84 -1.22 -4.89 -19.01
N THR A 85 -1.52 -5.12 -20.29
CA THR A 85 -0.52 -5.55 -21.28
C THR A 85 -0.39 -4.54 -22.41
N ASP A 86 0.75 -4.54 -23.11
CA ASP A 86 0.87 -3.85 -24.39
C ASP A 86 0.11 -4.58 -25.52
N LYS A 87 0.16 -4.03 -26.74
CA LYS A 87 -0.45 -4.63 -27.94
C LYS A 87 0.09 -6.02 -28.31
N SER A 88 1.31 -6.34 -27.87
CA SER A 88 1.98 -7.62 -28.09
C SER A 88 1.68 -8.63 -26.98
N GLY A 89 0.89 -8.26 -25.97
CA GLY A 89 0.54 -9.10 -24.83
C GLY A 89 1.61 -9.13 -23.74
N LYS A 90 2.64 -8.27 -23.79
CA LYS A 90 3.66 -8.17 -22.75
C LYS A 90 3.08 -7.42 -21.54
N PRO A 91 3.26 -7.92 -20.29
CA PRO A 91 2.84 -7.21 -19.09
C PRO A 91 3.50 -5.83 -18.97
N LEU A 92 2.71 -4.82 -18.60
CA LEU A 92 3.15 -3.45 -18.35
C LEU A 92 3.02 -3.07 -16.86
N THR A 93 1.84 -3.28 -16.29
CA THR A 93 1.52 -2.99 -14.88
C THR A 93 0.26 -3.77 -14.48
N ASN A 94 -0.23 -3.60 -13.26
CA ASN A 94 -1.50 -4.17 -12.79
C ASN A 94 -2.08 -3.38 -11.60
N SER A 95 -3.33 -3.64 -11.24
CA SER A 95 -4.03 -2.92 -10.16
C SER A 95 -3.34 -3.00 -8.78
N VAL A 96 -2.45 -3.96 -8.54
CA VAL A 96 -1.67 -4.10 -7.30
C VAL A 96 -0.47 -3.14 -7.28
N LEU A 97 0.15 -2.90 -8.44
CA LEU A 97 1.33 -2.04 -8.59
C LEU A 97 0.98 -0.58 -8.83
N GLU A 98 -0.22 -0.31 -9.33
CA GLU A 98 -0.71 1.04 -9.59
C GLU A 98 -1.15 1.77 -8.32
N ALA A 99 -0.57 2.95 -8.05
CA ALA A 99 -0.95 3.77 -6.89
C ALA A 99 -2.43 4.18 -6.87
N HIS A 100 -3.03 4.28 -8.07
CA HIS A 100 -4.46 4.58 -8.26
C HIS A 100 -5.34 3.32 -8.36
N ARG A 101 -4.76 2.12 -8.25
CA ARG A 101 -5.44 0.83 -8.33
C ARG A 101 -6.30 0.76 -9.59
N LEU A 102 -7.57 0.38 -9.48
CA LEU A 102 -8.50 0.37 -10.62
C LEU A 102 -8.72 1.73 -11.29
N ASN A 103 -8.45 2.86 -10.62
CA ASN A 103 -8.53 4.18 -11.24
C ASN A 103 -7.25 4.54 -12.05
N SER A 104 -6.34 3.59 -12.26
CA SER A 104 -5.15 3.84 -13.07
C SER A 104 -5.52 4.26 -14.50
N PRO A 105 -4.87 5.29 -15.07
CA PRO A 105 -5.05 5.63 -16.47
C PRO A 105 -4.67 4.49 -17.41
N TYR A 106 -3.74 3.62 -17.00
CA TYR A 106 -3.37 2.43 -17.78
C TYR A 106 -4.49 1.37 -17.84
N ILE A 107 -5.46 1.45 -16.93
CA ILE A 107 -6.63 0.55 -16.88
C ILE A 107 -7.87 1.19 -17.51
N LEU A 108 -8.10 2.50 -17.32
CA LEU A 108 -9.35 3.16 -17.70
C LEU A 108 -9.26 4.12 -18.91
N GLU A 109 -8.07 4.62 -19.25
CA GLU A 109 -7.93 5.66 -20.28
C GLU A 109 -7.39 5.15 -21.62
N GLY A 110 -6.84 3.94 -21.68
CA GLY A 110 -6.37 3.34 -22.94
C GLY A 110 -7.45 3.13 -24.00
N GLN A 111 -7.05 2.83 -25.24
CA GLN A 111 -7.98 2.58 -26.35
C GLN A 111 -8.93 1.39 -26.10
N ASP A 112 -8.48 0.37 -25.35
CA ASP A 112 -9.34 -0.73 -24.89
C ASP A 112 -10.31 -0.24 -23.81
N LYS A 113 -11.58 -0.04 -24.19
CA LYS A 113 -12.65 0.37 -23.26
C LYS A 113 -13.42 -0.80 -22.65
N SER A 114 -13.03 -2.06 -22.92
CA SER A 114 -13.81 -3.24 -22.51
C SER A 114 -14.00 -3.35 -20.99
N PHE A 115 -12.93 -3.05 -20.22
CA PHE A 115 -13.00 -3.08 -18.77
C PHE A 115 -13.75 -1.88 -18.18
N LEU A 116 -13.60 -0.70 -18.78
CA LEU A 116 -14.39 0.47 -18.41
C LEU A 116 -15.90 0.21 -18.59
N GLU A 117 -16.31 -0.35 -19.72
CA GLU A 117 -17.72 -0.70 -19.96
C GLU A 117 -18.19 -1.82 -19.02
N THR A 118 -17.30 -2.74 -18.65
CA THR A 118 -17.59 -3.75 -17.62
C THR A 118 -17.86 -3.10 -16.27
N LEU A 119 -17.02 -2.16 -15.83
CA LEU A 119 -17.24 -1.40 -14.59
C LEU A 119 -18.54 -0.60 -14.63
N LYS A 120 -18.84 0.09 -15.73
CA LYS A 120 -20.09 0.87 -15.89
C LYS A 120 -21.32 -0.02 -15.75
N ARG A 121 -21.30 -1.20 -16.38
CA ARG A 121 -22.38 -2.19 -16.30
C ARG A 121 -22.52 -2.76 -14.90
N GLU A 122 -21.42 -3.20 -14.28
CA GLU A 122 -21.49 -3.87 -12.96
C GLU A 122 -21.74 -2.92 -11.80
N LEU A 123 -21.32 -1.65 -11.90
CA LEU A 123 -21.65 -0.62 -10.92
C LEU A 123 -23.02 0.01 -11.14
N ALA A 124 -23.81 -0.52 -12.10
CA ALA A 124 -25.16 -0.06 -12.43
C ALA A 124 -25.23 1.47 -12.56
N VAL A 125 -24.27 2.06 -13.27
CA VAL A 125 -24.13 3.51 -13.39
C VAL A 125 -25.34 4.08 -14.14
N GLY A 126 -26.27 4.67 -13.40
CA GLY A 126 -27.36 5.49 -13.94
C GLY A 126 -27.15 6.97 -13.64
N ASP A 127 -27.61 7.85 -14.53
CA ASP A 127 -27.29 9.28 -14.53
C ASP A 127 -27.67 10.05 -13.24
N LEU A 128 -28.60 9.50 -12.43
CA LEU A 128 -29.10 10.15 -11.20
C LEU A 128 -29.18 9.20 -9.98
N ALA A 129 -28.59 8.00 -10.06
CA ALA A 129 -28.64 7.05 -8.94
C ALA A 129 -27.67 7.44 -7.80
N PRO A 130 -28.04 7.21 -6.52
CA PRO A 130 -27.11 7.22 -5.41
C PRO A 130 -25.97 6.21 -5.64
N VAL A 131 -24.79 6.52 -5.12
CA VAL A 131 -23.63 5.62 -5.16
C VAL A 131 -23.92 4.40 -4.27
N ASP A 132 -23.99 3.21 -4.86
CA ASP A 132 -24.10 1.96 -4.09
C ASP A 132 -22.70 1.46 -3.70
N LEU A 133 -22.32 1.77 -2.45
CA LEU A 133 -21.02 1.36 -1.91
C LEU A 133 -20.92 -0.14 -1.62
N LYS A 134 -22.05 -0.85 -1.45
CA LYS A 134 -22.04 -2.31 -1.31
C LYS A 134 -21.77 -2.95 -2.66
N LEU A 135 -22.42 -2.46 -3.71
CA LEU A 135 -22.14 -2.89 -5.08
C LEU A 135 -20.69 -2.58 -5.47
N LEU A 136 -20.17 -1.39 -5.13
CA LEU A 136 -18.76 -1.08 -5.31
C LEU A 136 -17.87 -2.09 -4.59
N ALA A 137 -18.13 -2.40 -3.32
CA ALA A 137 -17.35 -3.39 -2.58
C ALA A 137 -17.39 -4.79 -3.22
N GLN A 138 -18.52 -5.20 -3.80
CA GLN A 138 -18.65 -6.47 -4.53
C GLN A 138 -17.83 -6.47 -5.82
N VAL A 139 -17.86 -5.39 -6.60
CA VAL A 139 -17.06 -5.24 -7.82
C VAL A 139 -15.57 -5.21 -7.50
N LEU A 140 -15.17 -4.52 -6.43
CA LEU A 140 -13.78 -4.53 -5.96
C LEU A 140 -13.34 -5.91 -5.48
N LEU A 141 -14.18 -6.64 -4.74
CA LEU A 141 -13.87 -8.02 -4.39
C LEU A 141 -13.62 -8.88 -5.63
N LYS A 142 -14.36 -8.64 -6.70
CA LYS A 142 -14.29 -9.42 -7.94
C LYS A 142 -13.00 -9.17 -8.74
N TYR A 143 -12.54 -7.93 -8.81
CA TYR A 143 -11.47 -7.51 -9.73
C TYR A 143 -10.20 -7.01 -9.04
N ASP A 144 -10.29 -6.45 -7.83
CA ASP A 144 -9.16 -5.85 -7.12
C ASP A 144 -9.39 -5.80 -5.61
N ILE A 145 -9.09 -6.91 -4.94
CA ILE A 145 -9.29 -7.05 -3.49
C ILE A 145 -8.47 -6.04 -2.66
N ASN A 146 -7.33 -5.55 -3.19
CA ASN A 146 -6.50 -4.57 -2.49
C ASN A 146 -7.22 -3.23 -2.29
N SER A 147 -8.08 -2.83 -3.23
CA SER A 147 -8.89 -1.62 -3.09
C SER A 147 -9.84 -1.65 -1.88
N LEU A 148 -10.24 -2.84 -1.41
CA LEU A 148 -11.03 -2.98 -0.17
C LEU A 148 -10.21 -2.66 1.09
N LEU A 149 -8.89 -2.87 1.08
CA LEU A 149 -8.01 -2.55 2.20
C LEU A 149 -7.46 -1.13 2.10
N HIS A 150 -6.97 -0.73 0.93
CA HIS A 150 -6.21 0.50 0.75
C HIS A 150 -7.01 1.64 0.14
N GLY A 151 -8.30 1.42 -0.10
CA GLY A 151 -9.24 2.39 -0.64
C GLY A 151 -9.04 2.64 -2.13
N VAL A 152 -10.08 3.18 -2.75
CA VAL A 152 -10.09 3.56 -4.17
C VAL A 152 -10.97 4.78 -4.37
N PHE A 153 -10.63 5.60 -5.35
CA PHE A 153 -11.47 6.68 -5.82
C PHE A 153 -11.56 6.62 -7.35
N LEU A 154 -12.70 6.17 -7.86
CA LEU A 154 -12.99 6.15 -9.28
C LEU A 154 -13.51 7.55 -9.68
N ALA A 155 -12.59 8.45 -10.02
CA ALA A 155 -12.87 9.86 -10.29
C ALA A 155 -13.37 10.12 -11.72
N LYS A 156 -13.66 9.06 -12.48
CA LYS A 156 -14.11 9.16 -13.88
C LYS A 156 -15.58 9.58 -13.94
N SER A 157 -15.88 10.65 -14.67
CA SER A 157 -17.24 11.17 -14.89
C SER A 157 -18.21 10.08 -15.35
N ASP A 158 -17.72 9.18 -16.21
CA ASP A 158 -18.50 8.10 -16.82
C ASP A 158 -18.87 6.99 -15.82
N ILE A 159 -18.27 7.01 -14.61
CA ILE A 159 -18.55 6.10 -13.52
C ILE A 159 -19.22 6.89 -12.39
N ALA A 160 -20.54 6.92 -12.42
CA ALA A 160 -21.39 7.61 -11.43
C ALA A 160 -21.00 9.08 -11.18
N GLY A 161 -20.56 9.81 -12.21
CA GLY A 161 -20.15 11.21 -12.09
C GLY A 161 -18.86 11.41 -11.29
N GLY A 162 -17.99 10.40 -11.21
CA GLY A 162 -16.74 10.47 -10.43
C GLY A 162 -16.97 10.47 -8.91
N ARG A 163 -18.06 9.85 -8.44
CA ARG A 163 -18.45 9.83 -7.01
C ARG A 163 -18.17 8.51 -6.30
N MET A 164 -17.71 7.49 -7.02
CA MET A 164 -17.45 6.15 -6.47
C MET A 164 -16.14 6.15 -5.68
N ARG A 165 -16.24 6.12 -4.35
CA ARG A 165 -15.08 6.13 -3.44
C ARG A 165 -15.28 5.17 -2.28
N LEU A 166 -14.23 4.41 -1.97
CA LEU A 166 -14.15 3.60 -0.76
C LEU A 166 -12.98 4.08 0.11
N PRO A 167 -13.19 4.35 1.41
CA PRO A 167 -12.11 4.72 2.32
C PRO A 167 -11.17 3.53 2.59
N ARG A 168 -9.98 3.81 3.12
CA ARG A 168 -9.01 2.78 3.50
C ARG A 168 -9.49 2.06 4.76
N ALA A 169 -9.53 0.73 4.73
CA ALA A 169 -9.66 -0.08 5.93
C ALA A 169 -8.32 -0.28 6.65
N LEU A 170 -7.21 -0.36 5.90
CA LEU A 170 -5.86 -0.44 6.45
C LEU A 170 -5.11 0.86 6.20
N THR A 171 -4.75 1.55 7.28
CA THR A 171 -3.89 2.75 7.26
C THR A 171 -2.64 2.49 8.07
N ALA A 172 -1.49 2.93 7.58
CA ALA A 172 -0.23 2.84 8.29
C ALA A 172 0.65 4.05 7.98
N PHE A 173 1.56 4.40 8.88
CA PHE A 173 2.54 5.47 8.69
C PHE A 173 3.74 5.22 9.61
N ILE A 174 4.87 5.86 9.30
CA ILE A 174 6.09 5.76 10.12
C ILE A 174 6.50 7.16 10.52
N GLU A 175 6.73 7.36 11.81
CA GLU A 175 7.17 8.63 12.37
C GLU A 175 8.38 8.43 13.27
N ALA A 176 9.18 9.48 13.39
CA ALA A 176 10.22 9.56 14.39
C ALA A 176 9.92 10.69 15.37
N ARG A 177 10.23 10.46 16.65
CA ARG A 177 10.03 11.40 17.76
C ARG A 177 11.37 11.89 18.27
N ASN A 178 11.41 13.07 18.90
CA ASN A 178 12.62 13.68 19.44
C ASN A 178 13.76 13.73 18.41
N VAL A 179 13.42 14.10 17.18
CA VAL A 179 14.38 14.02 16.08
C VAL A 179 15.47 15.07 16.18
N THR A 180 16.69 14.68 15.84
CA THR A 180 17.82 15.59 15.67
C THR A 180 18.36 15.49 14.26
N VAL A 181 18.67 16.62 13.63
CA VAL A 181 19.30 16.66 12.31
C VAL A 181 20.72 16.14 12.42
N ALA A 182 21.05 15.15 11.59
CA ALA A 182 22.39 14.66 11.35
C ALA A 182 22.81 15.12 9.95
N PRO A 183 23.42 16.32 9.80
CA PRO A 183 23.79 16.83 8.50
C PRO A 183 24.84 15.92 7.87
N SER A 184 24.67 15.65 6.58
CA SER A 184 25.61 14.92 5.76
C SER A 184 25.72 15.56 4.38
N GLY A 185 26.54 14.99 3.52
CA GLY A 185 26.72 15.48 2.17
C GLY A 185 27.65 14.57 1.39
N GLY A 186 27.92 14.99 0.16
CA GLY A 186 28.88 14.33 -0.70
C GLY A 186 29.20 15.20 -1.89
N VAL A 187 30.02 14.68 -2.78
CA VAL A 187 30.33 15.33 -4.05
C VAL A 187 30.05 14.32 -5.15
N LYS A 188 29.21 14.68 -6.12
CA LYS A 188 29.17 13.99 -7.39
C LYS A 188 30.47 14.35 -8.10
N ASN A 189 31.38 13.41 -8.27
CA ASN A 189 32.63 13.65 -8.97
C ASN A 189 32.49 13.29 -10.46
N ASP A 190 32.87 14.22 -11.33
CA ASP A 190 33.05 14.00 -12.76
C ASP A 190 34.55 13.78 -13.02
N ALA A 191 34.95 12.54 -13.18
CA ALA A 191 36.36 12.19 -13.41
C ALA A 191 36.88 12.61 -14.79
N LEU A 192 35.98 12.88 -15.75
CA LEU A 192 36.34 13.18 -17.14
C LEU A 192 36.33 14.69 -17.39
N ASN A 193 35.41 15.43 -16.76
CA ASN A 193 35.35 16.88 -16.85
C ASN A 193 35.02 17.53 -15.49
N PRO A 194 35.97 17.55 -14.53
CA PRO A 194 35.74 18.06 -13.18
C PRO A 194 35.23 19.51 -13.12
N SER A 195 35.55 20.33 -14.12
CA SER A 195 35.19 21.76 -14.21
C SER A 195 34.07 22.02 -15.24
N GLY A 196 33.33 20.98 -15.65
CA GLY A 196 32.26 21.09 -16.63
C GLY A 196 31.03 21.83 -16.14
N ASP A 197 30.15 22.19 -17.07
CA ASP A 197 28.89 22.88 -16.80
C ASP A 197 27.93 22.00 -15.96
N THR A 198 27.80 22.34 -14.68
CA THR A 198 26.99 21.60 -13.69
C THR A 198 25.49 21.64 -13.98
N ALA A 199 25.00 22.67 -14.66
CA ALA A 199 23.59 22.77 -15.04
C ALA A 199 23.20 21.72 -16.10
N LYS A 200 24.19 21.28 -16.90
CA LYS A 200 24.03 20.20 -17.89
C LYS A 200 24.42 18.83 -17.34
N GLY A 201 24.81 18.76 -16.06
CA GLY A 201 25.19 17.53 -15.39
C GLY A 201 26.67 17.15 -15.53
N PHE A 202 27.55 18.05 -16.00
CA PHE A 202 29.01 17.84 -15.94
C PHE A 202 29.61 18.41 -14.66
N GLY A 203 30.89 18.17 -14.41
CA GLY A 203 31.60 18.80 -13.30
C GLY A 203 31.32 18.18 -11.94
N ASN A 204 32.17 18.56 -10.98
CA ASN A 204 32.03 18.17 -9.59
C ASN A 204 30.92 18.99 -8.92
N VAL A 205 29.92 18.32 -8.34
CA VAL A 205 28.79 18.99 -7.67
C VAL A 205 28.72 18.55 -6.21
N PRO A 206 29.14 19.39 -5.25
CA PRO A 206 28.85 19.19 -3.84
C PRO A 206 27.35 19.21 -3.60
N PHE A 207 26.86 18.33 -2.74
CA PHE A 207 25.47 18.31 -2.31
C PHE A 207 25.39 18.08 -0.81
N HIS A 208 24.38 18.69 -0.19
CA HIS A 208 24.05 18.49 1.21
C HIS A 208 22.87 17.52 1.32
N ARG A 209 22.83 16.77 2.42
CA ARG A 209 21.70 15.90 2.79
C ARG A 209 21.39 16.09 4.26
N GLU A 210 20.11 16.14 4.55
CA GLU A 210 19.62 16.07 5.93
C GLU A 210 19.20 14.63 6.21
N GLU A 211 19.94 13.99 7.10
CA GLU A 211 19.54 12.75 7.75
C GLU A 211 19.11 13.07 9.18
N PHE A 212 18.49 12.11 9.85
CA PHE A 212 17.94 12.33 11.19
C PHE A 212 18.30 11.16 12.11
N CYS A 213 18.40 11.44 13.40
CA CYS A 213 18.42 10.46 14.47
C CYS A 213 17.17 10.62 15.32
N GLY A 214 16.67 9.54 15.91
CA GLY A 214 15.53 9.57 16.84
C GLY A 214 14.81 8.22 16.90
N PRO A 215 14.04 7.94 17.97
CA PRO A 215 13.16 6.77 18.02
C PRO A 215 12.15 6.75 16.88
N ILE A 216 12.02 5.60 16.20
CA ILE A 216 11.15 5.42 15.03
C ILE A 216 10.03 4.44 15.40
N THR A 217 8.79 4.78 15.07
CA THR A 217 7.63 3.91 15.28
C THR A 217 6.81 3.83 14.01
N ALA A 218 6.50 2.60 13.59
CA ALA A 218 5.47 2.32 12.59
C ALA A 218 4.13 2.07 13.28
N TYR A 219 3.10 2.76 12.80
CA TYR A 219 1.74 2.67 13.30
C TYR A 219 0.86 1.99 12.25
N PHE A 220 -0.02 1.08 12.67
CA PHE A 220 -0.99 0.43 11.80
C PHE A 220 -2.38 0.48 12.45
N SER A 221 -3.39 0.84 11.66
CA SER A 221 -4.79 0.84 12.04
C SER A 221 -5.60 0.09 11.00
N LEU A 222 -6.22 -1.01 11.42
CA LEU A 222 -7.17 -1.78 10.62
C LEU A 222 -8.58 -1.53 11.15
N ASP A 223 -9.44 -0.95 10.31
CA ASP A 223 -10.84 -0.67 10.59
C ASP A 223 -11.71 -1.91 10.31
N LEU A 224 -11.94 -2.68 11.37
CA LEU A 224 -12.72 -3.90 11.33
C LEU A 224 -14.23 -3.61 11.17
N ALA A 225 -14.69 -2.45 11.65
CA ALA A 225 -16.08 -2.03 11.46
C ALA A 225 -16.36 -1.70 9.99
N LEU A 226 -15.42 -1.04 9.31
CA LEU A 226 -15.52 -0.78 7.87
C LEU A 226 -15.52 -2.09 7.05
N ILE A 227 -14.64 -3.04 7.37
CA ILE A 227 -14.60 -4.36 6.72
C ILE A 227 -15.97 -5.07 6.83
N ARG A 228 -16.56 -5.10 8.03
CA ARG A 228 -17.93 -5.61 8.23
C ARG A 228 -18.98 -4.79 7.48
N GLY A 229 -18.81 -3.46 7.46
CA GLY A 229 -19.70 -2.51 6.79
C GLY A 229 -19.80 -2.70 5.28
N PHE A 230 -18.81 -3.34 4.64
CA PHE A 230 -18.90 -3.74 3.24
C PHE A 230 -20.02 -4.76 2.99
N GLY A 231 -20.42 -5.53 4.01
CA GLY A 231 -21.50 -6.51 3.90
C GLY A 231 -21.18 -7.66 2.94
N LEU A 232 -19.91 -8.03 2.85
CA LEU A 232 -19.44 -9.10 1.95
C LEU A 232 -19.48 -10.49 2.61
N GLY A 233 -19.83 -10.60 3.88
CA GLY A 233 -19.98 -11.88 4.60
C GLY A 233 -18.69 -12.37 5.25
N GLU A 234 -18.84 -13.27 6.24
CA GLU A 234 -17.78 -13.64 7.18
C GLU A 234 -16.52 -14.20 6.52
N GLU A 235 -16.65 -14.99 5.45
CA GLU A 235 -15.48 -15.56 4.75
C GLU A 235 -14.63 -14.48 4.07
N VAL A 236 -15.27 -13.45 3.50
CA VAL A 236 -14.55 -12.31 2.90
C VAL A 236 -13.92 -11.45 3.98
N GLU A 237 -14.65 -11.18 5.06
CA GLU A 237 -14.13 -10.42 6.20
C GLU A 237 -12.89 -11.11 6.78
N ARG A 238 -12.94 -12.43 6.97
CA ARG A 238 -11.81 -13.24 7.44
C ARG A 238 -10.62 -13.19 6.49
N LEU A 239 -10.86 -13.28 5.18
CA LEU A 239 -9.82 -13.12 4.16
C LEU A 239 -9.18 -11.72 4.20
N LEU A 240 -9.98 -10.65 4.28
CA LEU A 240 -9.48 -9.27 4.33
C LEU A 240 -8.64 -9.01 5.59
N VAL A 241 -9.08 -9.50 6.75
CA VAL A 241 -8.31 -9.38 8.00
C VAL A 241 -7.00 -10.18 7.91
N ALA A 242 -7.05 -11.42 7.42
CA ALA A 242 -5.84 -12.23 7.23
C ALA A 242 -4.86 -11.58 6.25
N LEU A 243 -5.36 -11.05 5.14
CA LEU A 243 -4.58 -10.34 4.13
C LEU A 243 -3.93 -9.07 4.71
N ALA A 244 -4.66 -8.28 5.49
CA ALA A 244 -4.12 -7.11 6.16
C ALA A 244 -2.99 -7.48 7.14
N LEU A 245 -3.18 -8.52 7.95
CA LEU A 245 -2.15 -9.00 8.88
C LEU A 245 -0.92 -9.52 8.15
N PHE A 246 -1.12 -10.28 7.07
CA PHE A 246 -0.03 -10.75 6.20
C PHE A 246 0.77 -9.58 5.64
N LYS A 247 0.10 -8.57 5.08
CA LYS A 247 0.75 -7.35 4.56
C LYS A 247 1.63 -6.66 5.60
N ILE A 248 1.09 -6.44 6.81
CA ILE A 248 1.80 -5.78 7.91
C ILE A 248 3.04 -6.58 8.30
N LEU A 249 2.88 -7.88 8.57
CA LEU A 249 3.97 -8.72 9.05
C LEU A 249 5.03 -8.96 7.98
N ARG A 250 4.62 -9.12 6.71
CA ARG A 250 5.53 -9.27 5.58
C ARG A 250 6.30 -7.97 5.33
N PHE A 251 5.65 -6.82 5.44
CA PHE A 251 6.30 -5.51 5.38
C PHE A 251 7.33 -5.32 6.49
N LEU A 252 6.99 -5.64 7.73
CA LEU A 252 7.93 -5.51 8.85
C LEU A 252 9.13 -6.47 8.76
N ARG A 253 8.99 -7.59 8.02
CA ARG A 253 10.07 -8.54 7.80
C ARG A 253 10.96 -8.19 6.61
N ASP A 254 10.37 -7.81 5.47
CA ASP A 254 11.08 -7.67 4.18
C ASP A 254 11.08 -6.24 3.62
N GLY A 255 10.12 -5.41 4.03
CA GLY A 255 9.76 -4.15 3.35
C GLY A 255 10.35 -2.88 3.97
N LEU A 256 11.17 -3.00 5.01
CA LEU A 256 11.69 -1.87 5.79
C LEU A 256 12.89 -1.15 5.15
N ARG A 257 13.35 -1.60 3.98
CA ARG A 257 14.25 -0.83 3.12
C ARG A 257 13.45 0.22 2.35
N LEU A 258 13.22 1.36 2.99
CA LEU A 258 12.38 2.43 2.46
C LEU A 258 13.14 3.24 1.39
N ARG A 259 14.44 3.47 1.59
CA ARG A 259 15.30 4.16 0.62
C ARG A 259 16.76 3.84 0.91
N THR A 260 17.67 4.29 0.04
CA THR A 260 19.11 3.98 0.15
C THR A 260 19.69 4.27 1.53
N ALA A 261 19.33 5.40 2.14
CA ALA A 261 19.78 5.81 3.48
C ALA A 261 18.67 5.66 4.54
N CYS A 262 17.70 4.78 4.33
CA CYS A 262 16.67 4.43 5.31
C CYS A 262 16.34 2.95 5.16
N ASP A 263 17.20 2.15 5.79
CA ASP A 263 17.05 0.71 5.90
C ASP A 263 16.87 0.38 7.37
N LEU A 264 15.66 -0.09 7.71
CA LEU A 264 15.22 -0.25 9.08
C LEU A 264 15.00 -1.74 9.39
N GLU A 265 15.03 -2.07 10.66
CA GLU A 265 14.60 -3.37 11.17
C GLU A 265 13.67 -3.18 12.38
N LEU A 266 12.88 -4.22 12.65
CA LEU A 266 12.02 -4.27 13.83
C LEU A 266 12.88 -4.30 15.10
N ASP A 267 12.61 -3.39 16.02
CA ASP A 267 13.23 -3.37 17.34
C ASP A 267 12.30 -4.03 18.37
N GLY A 268 12.48 -5.33 18.57
CA GLY A 268 11.65 -6.14 19.47
C GLY A 268 10.42 -6.74 18.77
N SER A 269 9.24 -6.65 19.40
CA SER A 269 8.00 -7.26 18.91
C SER A 269 6.94 -6.21 18.59
N VAL A 270 6.05 -6.55 17.64
CA VAL A 270 4.86 -5.76 17.34
C VAL A 270 3.94 -5.73 18.56
N GLN A 271 3.53 -4.53 18.96
CA GLN A 271 2.67 -4.29 20.11
C GLN A 271 1.22 -4.14 19.65
N VAL A 272 0.31 -4.93 20.22
CA VAL A 272 -1.12 -4.77 20.01
C VAL A 272 -1.66 -3.76 21.02
N LYS A 273 -2.10 -2.59 20.54
CA LYS A 273 -2.69 -1.54 21.39
C LYS A 273 -4.18 -1.71 21.59
N ARG A 274 -4.86 -2.26 20.59
CA ARG A 274 -6.30 -2.54 20.65
C ARG A 274 -6.65 -3.66 19.68
N PRO A 275 -7.50 -4.63 20.05
CA PRO A 275 -8.00 -4.89 21.41
C PRO A 275 -6.89 -5.42 22.32
N ALA A 276 -7.00 -5.17 23.64
CA ALA A 276 -6.06 -5.70 24.61
C ALA A 276 -6.09 -7.25 24.62
N GLY A 277 -4.92 -7.87 24.74
CA GLY A 277 -4.79 -9.33 24.84
C GLY A 277 -4.99 -10.12 23.54
N PHE A 278 -5.22 -9.44 22.40
CA PHE A 278 -5.21 -10.14 21.12
C PHE A 278 -3.79 -10.58 20.76
N ALA A 279 -3.62 -11.88 20.54
CA ALA A 279 -2.37 -12.46 20.07
C ALA A 279 -2.29 -12.32 18.55
N LEU A 280 -1.27 -11.57 18.09
CA LEU A 280 -1.01 -11.40 16.67
C LEU A 280 -0.52 -12.75 16.08
N PRO A 281 -1.12 -13.26 15.01
CA PRO A 281 -0.64 -14.49 14.38
C PRO A 281 0.73 -14.26 13.74
N THR A 282 1.50 -15.34 13.58
CA THR A 282 2.80 -15.26 12.88
C THR A 282 2.64 -15.41 11.36
N LEU A 283 3.68 -15.06 10.59
CA LEU A 283 3.68 -15.36 9.15
C LEU A 283 3.59 -16.87 8.90
N GLN A 284 4.22 -17.70 9.73
CA GLN A 284 4.14 -19.16 9.62
C GLN A 284 2.72 -19.70 9.83
N GLU A 285 1.85 -18.98 10.54
CA GLU A 285 0.43 -19.34 10.66
C GLU A 285 -0.42 -18.77 9.51
N LEU A 286 -0.10 -17.57 9.02
CA LEU A 286 -0.86 -16.85 8.00
C LEU A 286 -0.65 -17.43 6.60
N GLU A 287 0.59 -17.65 6.20
CA GLU A 287 0.98 -18.12 4.87
C GLU A 287 0.25 -19.42 4.48
N PRO A 288 0.20 -20.49 5.31
CA PRO A 288 -0.55 -21.70 4.95
C PRO A 288 -2.08 -21.54 5.06
N ALA A 289 -2.59 -20.56 5.81
CA ALA A 289 -4.04 -20.34 5.97
C ALA A 289 -4.64 -19.59 4.78
N LEU A 290 -3.90 -18.65 4.18
CA LEU A 290 -4.36 -17.78 3.10
C LEU A 290 -4.90 -18.55 1.88
N PRO A 291 -4.21 -19.58 1.33
CA PRO A 291 -4.74 -20.34 0.20
C PRO A 291 -6.10 -20.98 0.47
N SER A 292 -6.39 -21.39 1.71
CA SER A 292 -7.71 -21.91 2.07
C SER A 292 -8.77 -20.81 2.13
N LEU A 293 -8.43 -19.63 2.66
CA LEU A 293 -9.36 -18.49 2.74
C LEU A 293 -9.69 -17.96 1.33
N ILE A 294 -8.69 -17.86 0.45
CA ILE A 294 -8.85 -17.45 -0.94
C ILE A 294 -9.81 -18.40 -1.67
N ARG A 295 -9.59 -19.72 -1.55
CA ARG A 295 -10.45 -20.74 -2.18
C ARG A 295 -11.92 -20.64 -1.77
N LYS A 296 -12.20 -20.32 -0.51
CA LYS A 296 -13.58 -20.16 -0.01
C LYS A 296 -14.33 -18.96 -0.60
N VAL A 297 -13.62 -18.00 -1.17
CA VAL A 297 -14.18 -16.76 -1.74
C VAL A 297 -14.05 -16.73 -3.27
N ALA A 298 -13.33 -17.69 -3.86
CA ALA A 298 -12.92 -17.67 -5.27
C ALA A 298 -14.08 -17.71 -6.27
N ASP A 299 -15.26 -18.20 -5.86
CA ASP A 299 -16.49 -18.16 -6.67
C ASP A 299 -16.98 -16.74 -6.94
N ARG A 300 -16.56 -15.77 -6.11
CA ARG A 300 -16.89 -14.34 -6.21
C ARG A 300 -15.86 -13.52 -6.97
N PHE A 301 -14.74 -14.11 -7.37
CA PHE A 301 -13.74 -13.46 -8.20
C PHE A 301 -14.11 -13.50 -9.68
N ALA A 302 -13.45 -12.66 -10.48
CA ALA A 302 -13.46 -12.81 -11.93
C ALA A 302 -13.00 -14.23 -12.32
N LYS A 303 -13.45 -14.71 -13.48
CA LYS A 303 -13.04 -16.01 -14.04
C LYS A 303 -12.46 -15.79 -15.44
N PRO A 304 -11.13 -15.90 -15.62
CA PRO A 304 -10.10 -16.14 -14.59
C PRO A 304 -9.95 -14.95 -13.60
N PRO A 305 -9.33 -15.16 -12.41
CA PRO A 305 -9.16 -14.10 -11.40
C PRO A 305 -8.35 -12.90 -11.89
N LYS A 306 -7.45 -13.11 -12.85
CA LYS A 306 -6.72 -12.04 -13.52
C LYS A 306 -7.51 -11.55 -14.73
N THR A 307 -7.98 -10.31 -14.68
CA THR A 307 -8.62 -9.66 -15.84
C THR A 307 -7.57 -8.94 -16.67
N ILE A 308 -7.52 -9.17 -17.98
CA ILE A 308 -6.52 -8.56 -18.86
C ILE A 308 -7.12 -7.34 -19.56
N VAL A 309 -6.38 -6.23 -19.57
CA VAL A 309 -6.68 -4.99 -20.30
C VAL A 309 -5.50 -4.65 -21.19
N LYS A 310 -5.76 -4.27 -22.45
CA LYS A 310 -4.70 -3.81 -23.35
C LYS A 310 -4.54 -2.29 -23.26
N PHE A 311 -3.33 -1.82 -23.01
CA PHE A 311 -3.04 -0.40 -23.03
C PHE A 311 -2.34 0.02 -24.32
N GLU A 312 -3.00 0.92 -25.03
CA GLU A 312 -2.46 1.74 -26.10
C GLU A 312 -2.94 3.18 -25.83
N ALA A 313 -1.99 4.13 -25.88
CA ALA A 313 -2.25 5.53 -25.60
C ALA A 313 -3.13 6.20 -26.67
#